data_AF-A0A3M7RHW4-F1
#
_entry.id   AF-A0A3M7RHW4-F1
#
_cell.length_a   1.000
_cell.length_b   1.000
_cell.length_c   1.000
_cell.angle_alpha   90.00
_cell.angle_beta   90.00
_cell.angle_gamma   90.00
#
_symmetry.space_group_name_H-M   'P 1'
#
loop_
_entity.id
_entity.type
_entity.pdbx_description
1 polymer ?
#
loop_
_entity_poly.entity_id
_entity_poly.type
_entity_poly.pdbx_seq_one_letter_code
_entity_poly.pdbx_strand_id
1 'polypeptide(L)'
;MDINQTGNSKERREQLKREIDVLGKNLPFKFEKNSQLRILKAICTYIKKDKHLGHINQLNCDTEPSFCSTNDTNMDQISSGFITCFTNKGDLVYISDNISDYFGINALDVLFAYDNISEIPCKHDSAIFAKLFRNYQSYVLPNKISFYSSWFVSRIQKKNIYLNEYKKVLLNSELFKSPKKSPTI
;
A
#
# COMPACT_ATOMS: atom_id res chain seq x y z
N MET A 1 26.45 -8.23 -47.39
CA MET A 1 25.87 -7.20 -46.51
C MET A 1 25.24 -7.92 -45.33
N ASP A 2 26.04 -8.18 -44.31
CA ASP A 2 25.60 -8.90 -43.12
C ASP A 2 24.93 -7.93 -42.15
N ILE A 3 23.71 -8.26 -41.79
CA ILE A 3 22.86 -7.48 -40.91
C ILE A 3 23.33 -7.70 -39.47
N ASN A 4 24.12 -6.77 -38.94
CA ASN A 4 24.51 -6.67 -37.52
C ASN A 4 23.31 -6.29 -36.61
N GLN A 5 22.22 -7.07 -36.60
CA GLN A 5 21.03 -6.80 -35.78
C GLN A 5 21.14 -7.31 -34.33
N THR A 6 22.15 -8.11 -33.98
CA THR A 6 22.22 -8.79 -32.68
C THR A 6 22.74 -7.92 -31.52
N GLY A 7 23.56 -6.89 -31.80
CA GLY A 7 24.12 -5.98 -30.79
C GLY A 7 23.10 -4.98 -30.22
N ASN A 8 22.24 -4.44 -31.09
CA ASN A 8 21.31 -3.36 -30.75
C ASN A 8 20.22 -3.82 -29.75
N SER A 9 19.76 -5.07 -29.87
CA SER A 9 18.77 -5.64 -28.93
C SER A 9 19.37 -6.01 -27.58
N LYS A 10 20.68 -6.32 -27.51
CA LYS A 10 21.37 -6.56 -26.24
C LYS A 10 21.58 -5.24 -25.49
N GLU A 11 22.10 -4.24 -26.18
CA GLU A 11 22.34 -2.91 -25.63
C GLU A 11 21.07 -2.25 -25.10
N ARG A 12 19.96 -2.32 -25.86
CA ARG A 12 18.65 -1.84 -25.39
C ARG A 12 18.16 -2.54 -24.12
N ARG A 13 18.34 -3.86 -24.00
CA ARG A 13 17.97 -4.61 -22.80
C ARG A 13 18.81 -4.19 -21.59
N GLU A 14 20.10 -3.94 -21.80
CA GLU A 14 21.00 -3.47 -20.74
C GLU A 14 20.70 -2.01 -20.34
N GLN A 15 20.35 -1.15 -21.29
CA GLN A 15 19.86 0.20 -21.02
C GLN A 15 18.59 0.16 -20.16
N LEU A 16 17.57 -0.59 -20.57
CA LEU A 16 16.32 -0.71 -19.81
C LEU A 16 16.56 -1.26 -18.40
N LYS A 17 17.45 -2.25 -18.27
CA LYS A 17 17.86 -2.79 -16.96
C LYS A 17 18.44 -1.70 -16.06
N ARG A 18 19.36 -0.89 -16.59
CA ARG A 18 19.97 0.23 -15.84
C ARG A 18 18.93 1.26 -15.43
N GLU A 19 18.02 1.63 -16.31
CA GLU A 19 16.95 2.60 -16.01
C GLU A 19 16.02 2.09 -14.90
N ILE A 20 15.59 0.82 -14.96
CA ILE A 20 14.77 0.21 -13.89
C ILE A 20 15.55 0.21 -12.56
N ASP A 21 16.84 -0.09 -12.59
CA ASP A 21 17.69 -0.07 -11.40
C ASP A 21 17.87 1.34 -10.80
N VAL A 22 17.95 2.38 -11.63
CA VAL A 22 17.99 3.78 -11.19
C VAL A 22 16.67 4.19 -10.58
N LEU A 23 15.55 3.91 -11.27
CA LEU A 23 14.21 4.20 -10.74
C LEU A 23 13.95 3.50 -9.40
N GLY A 24 14.37 2.24 -9.26
CA GLY A 24 14.25 1.50 -8.02
C GLY A 24 15.06 2.09 -6.86
N LYS A 25 16.23 2.69 -7.14
CA LYS A 25 17.04 3.40 -6.12
C LYS A 25 16.41 4.71 -5.65
N ASN A 26 15.55 5.32 -6.47
CA ASN A 26 14.88 6.58 -6.15
C ASN A 26 13.56 6.39 -5.37
N LEU A 27 13.18 5.15 -5.08
CA LEU A 27 12.00 4.89 -4.26
C LEU A 27 12.25 5.35 -2.81
N PRO A 28 11.23 5.91 -2.12
CA PRO A 28 11.37 6.45 -0.77
C PRO A 28 11.48 5.37 0.34
N PHE A 29 11.66 4.10 -0.03
CA PHE A 29 11.75 2.97 0.90
C PHE A 29 12.89 2.02 0.51
N LYS A 30 13.48 1.35 1.51
CA LYS A 30 14.54 0.37 1.29
C LYS A 30 13.95 -0.89 0.65
N PHE A 31 14.22 -1.09 -0.63
CA PHE A 31 13.75 -2.25 -1.38
C PHE A 31 14.89 -3.25 -1.63
N GLU A 32 14.76 -4.47 -1.12
CA GLU A 32 15.71 -5.54 -1.43
C GLU A 32 15.56 -6.00 -2.88
N LYS A 33 16.66 -5.89 -3.63
CA LYS A 33 16.72 -6.24 -5.05
C LYS A 33 16.65 -7.76 -5.27
N ASN A 34 15.44 -8.30 -5.17
CA ASN A 34 15.21 -9.74 -5.37
C ASN A 34 14.85 -10.10 -6.83
N SER A 35 14.38 -9.14 -7.64
CA SER A 35 14.11 -9.30 -9.08
C SER A 35 13.78 -7.96 -9.77
N GLN A 36 14.12 -7.80 -11.06
CA GLN A 36 13.72 -6.63 -11.86
C GLN A 36 12.20 -6.46 -11.93
N LEU A 37 11.45 -7.56 -12.02
CA LEU A 37 9.99 -7.53 -12.04
C LEU A 37 9.42 -7.00 -10.74
N ARG A 38 10.06 -7.33 -9.62
CA ARG A 38 9.64 -6.80 -8.31
C ARG A 38 9.93 -5.31 -8.19
N ILE A 39 11.09 -4.85 -8.67
CA ILE A 39 11.41 -3.41 -8.72
C ILE A 39 10.39 -2.67 -9.59
N LEU A 40 10.09 -3.18 -10.79
CA LEU A 40 9.12 -2.57 -11.68
C LEU A 40 7.72 -2.54 -11.06
N LYS A 41 7.29 -3.63 -10.42
CA LYS A 41 6.03 -3.69 -9.68
C LYS A 41 6.00 -2.63 -8.57
N ALA A 42 7.08 -2.51 -7.79
CA ALA A 42 7.21 -1.51 -6.74
C ALA A 42 7.10 -0.08 -7.28
N ILE A 43 7.78 0.22 -8.40
CA ILE A 43 7.69 1.52 -9.09
C ILE A 43 6.25 1.79 -9.55
N CYS A 44 5.62 0.83 -10.23
CA CYS A 44 4.24 0.98 -10.72
C CYS A 44 3.25 1.21 -9.57
N THR A 45 3.39 0.45 -8.48
CA THR A 45 2.54 0.59 -7.30
C THR A 45 2.78 1.94 -6.61
N TYR A 46 4.03 2.37 -6.48
CA TYR A 46 4.36 3.68 -5.94
C TYR A 46 3.70 4.80 -6.73
N ILE A 47 3.87 4.84 -8.06
CA ILE A 47 3.26 5.87 -8.91
C ILE A 47 1.73 5.89 -8.79
N LYS A 48 1.10 4.71 -8.74
CA LYS A 48 -0.36 4.60 -8.54
C LYS A 48 -0.78 5.19 -7.19
N LYS A 49 -0.05 4.87 -6.11
CA LYS A 49 -0.38 5.30 -4.74
C LYS A 49 -0.03 6.76 -4.48
N ASP A 50 1.08 7.24 -5.04
CA ASP A 50 1.50 8.64 -5.03
C ASP A 50 0.43 9.56 -5.64
N LYS A 51 -0.23 9.12 -6.72
CA LYS A 51 -1.40 9.84 -7.26
C LYS A 51 -2.53 10.01 -6.24
N HIS A 52 -2.76 9.03 -5.36
CA HIS A 52 -3.75 9.15 -4.30
C HIS A 52 -3.28 10.06 -3.16
N LEU A 53 -1.99 10.02 -2.82
CA LEU A 53 -1.39 10.85 -1.76
C LEU A 53 -1.23 12.31 -2.17
N GLY A 54 -0.90 12.61 -3.43
CA GLY A 54 -0.80 13.98 -3.93
C GLY A 54 -2.11 14.77 -3.80
N HIS A 55 -3.25 14.08 -3.91
CA HIS A 55 -4.56 14.67 -3.64
C HIS A 55 -4.78 14.98 -2.15
N ILE A 56 -4.17 14.21 -1.26
CA ILE A 56 -4.24 14.39 0.19
C ILE A 56 -3.32 15.54 0.62
N ASN A 57 -2.12 15.65 0.06
CA ASN A 57 -1.20 16.75 0.36
C ASN A 57 -1.74 18.12 -0.06
N GLN A 58 -2.55 18.18 -1.12
CA GLN A 58 -3.27 19.40 -1.52
C GLN A 58 -4.38 19.84 -0.54
N LEU A 59 -4.84 18.97 0.37
CA LEU A 59 -5.80 19.33 1.42
C LEU A 59 -5.18 20.19 2.52
N ASN A 60 -3.88 20.04 2.77
CA ASN A 60 -3.20 20.62 3.93
C ASN A 60 -2.53 21.97 3.62
N CYS A 61 -2.95 22.72 2.59
CA CYS A 61 -2.32 23.99 2.25
C CYS A 61 -2.46 25.12 3.30
N ASP A 62 -3.28 24.95 4.35
CA ASP A 62 -3.37 25.90 5.48
C ASP A 62 -2.75 25.35 6.78
N THR A 63 -2.14 24.17 6.75
CA THR A 63 -1.44 23.62 7.90
C THR A 63 -0.22 22.90 7.37
N GLU A 64 0.97 23.48 7.60
CA GLU A 64 2.29 22.88 7.37
C GLU A 64 2.21 21.35 7.22
N PRO A 65 2.71 20.74 6.11
CA PRO A 65 2.44 19.36 5.73
C PRO A 65 3.05 18.37 6.73
N SER A 66 2.41 18.20 7.88
CA SER A 66 2.91 17.34 8.97
C SER A 66 2.49 15.89 8.81
N PHE A 67 1.66 15.55 7.81
CA PHE A 67 1.29 14.15 7.56
C PHE A 67 2.44 13.33 6.92
N CYS A 68 3.53 13.98 6.50
CA CYS A 68 4.73 13.33 5.98
C CYS A 68 6.01 14.09 6.39
N SER A 69 6.08 14.50 7.65
CA SER A 69 7.38 14.64 8.33
C SER A 69 7.97 13.24 8.43
N THR A 70 8.80 12.87 7.44
CA THR A 70 9.52 11.59 7.37
C THR A 70 10.60 11.43 8.45
N ASN A 71 10.49 12.15 9.57
CA ASN A 71 11.40 12.10 10.70
C ASN A 71 10.73 11.70 12.03
N ASP A 72 9.40 11.57 12.09
CA ASP A 72 8.71 11.11 13.30
C ASP A 72 8.60 9.58 13.34
N THR A 73 9.75 8.92 13.29
CA THR A 73 9.98 7.46 13.30
C THR A 73 9.48 6.75 14.58
N ASN A 74 8.71 7.45 15.42
CA ASN A 74 8.27 6.99 16.73
C ASN A 74 6.76 6.77 16.84
N MET A 75 5.94 7.21 15.87
CA MET A 75 4.50 6.89 15.90
C MET A 75 4.24 5.37 15.84
N ASP A 76 5.10 4.65 15.13
CA ASP A 76 5.06 3.19 15.02
C ASP A 76 5.33 2.47 16.36
N GLN A 77 5.97 3.15 17.32
CA GLN A 77 6.30 2.61 18.65
C GLN A 77 5.33 3.07 19.75
N ILE A 78 4.48 4.08 19.51
CA ILE A 78 3.66 4.73 20.54
C ILE A 78 2.24 4.15 20.61
N SER A 79 1.75 3.50 19.56
CA SER A 79 0.39 2.90 19.55
C SER A 79 0.43 1.38 19.57
N SER A 80 -0.46 0.75 20.35
CA SER A 80 -0.69 -0.70 20.31
C SER A 80 -1.51 -1.07 19.06
N GLY A 81 -0.97 -0.82 17.87
CA GLY A 81 -1.63 -1.03 16.59
C GLY A 81 -0.81 -0.57 15.39
N PHE A 82 -1.43 -0.61 14.22
CA PHE A 82 -0.85 -0.20 12.94
C PHE A 82 -1.85 0.69 12.21
N ILE A 83 -1.37 1.50 11.27
CA ILE A 83 -2.19 2.42 10.48
C ILE A 83 -2.40 1.83 9.09
N THR A 84 -3.61 1.95 8.57
CA THR A 84 -3.92 1.66 7.16
C THR A 84 -4.81 2.74 6.58
N CYS A 85 -4.57 3.09 5.31
CA CYS A 85 -5.39 4.04 4.57
C CYS A 85 -5.86 3.43 3.27
N PHE A 86 -7.13 3.60 2.96
CA PHE A 86 -7.75 3.11 1.73
C PHE A 86 -8.79 4.10 1.19
N THR A 87 -9.05 4.04 -0.11
CA THR A 87 -10.05 4.91 -0.77
C THR A 87 -11.47 4.48 -0.44
N ASN A 88 -12.48 5.30 -0.76
CA ASN A 88 -13.89 4.90 -0.63
C ASN A 88 -14.30 3.68 -1.49
N LYS A 89 -13.44 3.24 -2.42
CA LYS A 89 -13.60 2.02 -3.21
C LYS A 89 -12.88 0.81 -2.61
N GLY A 90 -12.11 1.04 -1.54
CA GLY A 90 -11.29 0.03 -0.88
C GLY A 90 -9.88 -0.08 -1.43
N ASP A 91 -9.44 0.80 -2.35
CA ASP A 91 -8.07 0.75 -2.89
C ASP A 91 -7.08 1.03 -1.76
N LEU A 92 -6.16 0.10 -1.51
CA LEU A 92 -5.19 0.19 -0.42
C LEU A 92 -4.08 1.19 -0.78
N VAL A 93 -4.05 2.33 -0.10
CA VAL A 93 -3.10 3.42 -0.38
C VAL A 93 -1.87 3.35 0.52
N TYR A 94 -2.05 3.01 1.80
CA TYR A 94 -0.97 3.01 2.78
C TYR A 94 -1.17 1.95 3.86
N ILE A 95 -0.05 1.45 4.37
CA ILE A 95 0.01 0.60 5.56
C ILE A 95 1.32 0.91 6.29
N SER A 96 1.28 1.01 7.62
CA SER A 96 2.47 1.31 8.41
C SER A 96 3.46 0.15 8.43
N ASP A 97 4.74 0.48 8.59
CA ASP A 97 5.83 -0.50 8.53
C ASP A 97 5.78 -1.51 9.70
N ASN A 98 5.25 -1.09 10.85
CA ASN A 98 5.08 -1.93 12.04
C ASN A 98 4.08 -3.10 11.87
N ILE A 99 3.39 -3.20 10.73
CA ILE A 99 2.51 -4.35 10.44
C ILE A 99 3.26 -5.70 10.45
N SER A 100 4.57 -5.69 10.15
CA SER A 100 5.41 -6.88 10.23
C SER A 100 5.41 -7.49 11.63
N ASP A 101 5.33 -6.67 12.67
CA ASP A 101 5.39 -7.11 14.06
C ASP A 101 4.08 -7.82 14.47
N TYR A 102 2.98 -7.45 13.82
CA TYR A 102 1.66 -8.03 14.07
C TYR A 102 1.37 -9.26 13.20
N PHE A 103 1.72 -9.25 11.92
CA PHE A 103 1.31 -10.30 10.96
C PHE A 103 2.47 -11.09 10.34
N GLY A 104 3.72 -10.73 10.62
CA GLY A 104 4.89 -11.41 10.05
C GLY A 104 5.05 -11.19 8.54
N ILE A 105 4.37 -10.19 7.98
CA ILE A 105 4.45 -9.79 6.56
C ILE A 105 4.94 -8.35 6.50
N ASN A 106 5.91 -8.08 5.63
CA ASN A 106 6.38 -6.72 5.39
C ASN A 106 5.26 -5.86 4.78
N ALA A 107 5.11 -4.61 5.24
CA ALA A 107 4.21 -3.60 4.69
C ALA A 107 4.28 -3.51 3.15
N LEU A 108 5.48 -3.50 2.58
CA LEU A 108 5.67 -3.45 1.14
C LEU A 108 5.11 -4.69 0.45
N ASP A 109 5.33 -5.89 1.02
CA ASP A 109 4.79 -7.12 0.45
C ASP A 109 3.25 -7.12 0.48
N VAL A 110 2.62 -6.56 1.54
CA VAL A 110 1.17 -6.37 1.60
C VAL A 110 0.71 -5.38 0.53
N LEU A 111 1.34 -4.21 0.43
CA LEU A 111 1.00 -3.17 -0.53
C LEU A 111 1.17 -3.61 -1.99
N PHE A 112 2.07 -4.58 -2.25
CA PHE A 112 2.27 -5.16 -3.58
C PHE A 112 1.40 -6.38 -3.82
N ALA A 113 1.04 -7.15 -2.80
CA ALA A 113 0.17 -8.31 -2.96
C ALA A 113 -1.29 -7.91 -3.19
N TYR A 114 -1.74 -6.85 -2.52
CA TYR A 114 -3.14 -6.45 -2.48
C TYR A 114 -3.33 -5.04 -3.00
N ASP A 115 -4.20 -4.92 -4.02
CA ASP A 115 -4.66 -3.62 -4.51
C ASP A 115 -5.86 -3.11 -3.69
N ASN A 116 -6.68 -4.02 -3.13
CA ASN A 116 -7.86 -3.68 -2.35
C ASN A 116 -7.77 -4.22 -0.90
N ILE A 117 -8.13 -3.40 0.08
CA ILE A 117 -8.10 -3.77 1.51
C ILE A 117 -9.02 -4.96 1.84
N SER A 118 -10.09 -5.19 1.08
CA SER A 118 -11.02 -6.32 1.30
C SER A 118 -10.47 -7.68 0.90
N GLU A 119 -9.29 -7.72 0.28
CA GLU A 119 -8.56 -8.95 -0.07
C GLU A 119 -7.64 -9.45 1.05
N ILE A 120 -7.30 -8.57 2.01
CA ILE A 120 -6.48 -8.90 3.18
C ILE A 120 -7.23 -9.75 4.23
N PRO A 121 -8.49 -9.47 4.61
CA PRO A 121 -9.19 -10.24 5.63
C PRO A 121 -9.67 -11.60 5.11
N CYS A 122 -10.12 -12.46 6.04
CA CYS A 122 -10.82 -13.69 5.72
C CYS A 122 -12.04 -13.42 4.82
N LYS A 123 -12.40 -14.38 3.96
CA LYS A 123 -13.55 -14.30 3.04
C LYS A 123 -14.86 -13.92 3.74
N HIS A 124 -15.07 -14.38 4.98
CA HIS A 124 -16.24 -14.01 5.78
C HIS A 124 -16.32 -12.50 6.02
N ASP A 125 -15.18 -11.88 6.32
CA ASP A 125 -15.11 -10.47 6.70
C ASP A 125 -14.99 -9.54 5.48
N SER A 126 -14.61 -10.08 4.31
CA SER A 126 -14.66 -9.34 3.03
C SER A 126 -16.05 -8.77 2.73
N ALA A 127 -17.12 -9.49 3.11
CA ALA A 127 -18.50 -9.00 2.98
C ALA A 127 -18.80 -7.77 3.87
N ILE A 128 -18.14 -7.66 5.03
CA ILE A 128 -18.25 -6.50 5.93
C ILE A 128 -17.64 -5.28 5.25
N PHE A 129 -16.45 -5.44 4.65
CA PHE A 129 -15.80 -4.38 3.88
C PHE A 129 -16.63 -3.95 2.66
N ALA A 130 -17.23 -4.89 1.94
CA ALA A 130 -18.12 -4.56 0.82
C ALA A 130 -19.31 -3.69 1.24
N LYS A 131 -19.95 -4.02 2.38
CA LYS A 131 -21.02 -3.20 2.97
C LYS A 131 -20.51 -1.82 3.40
N LEU A 132 -19.34 -1.78 4.02
CA LEU A 132 -18.69 -0.54 4.47
C LEU A 132 -18.37 0.40 3.29
N PHE A 133 -17.81 -0.10 2.20
CA PHE A 133 -17.55 0.73 1.00
C PHE A 133 -18.83 1.22 0.34
N ARG A 134 -19.86 0.37 0.24
CA ARG A 134 -21.18 0.78 -0.27
C ARG A 134 -21.73 1.95 0.54
N ASN A 135 -21.65 1.86 1.86
CA ASN A 135 -22.14 2.89 2.76
C ASN A 135 -21.32 4.18 2.70
N TYR A 136 -20.00 4.10 2.48
CA TYR A 136 -19.15 5.28 2.22
C TYR A 136 -19.55 5.98 0.91
N GLN A 137 -19.85 5.23 -0.14
CA GLN A 137 -20.32 5.80 -1.41
C GLN A 137 -21.69 6.48 -1.26
N SER A 138 -22.56 5.95 -0.40
CA SER A 138 -23.87 6.54 -0.11
C SER A 138 -23.83 7.66 0.95
N TYR A 139 -22.67 7.95 1.56
CA TYR A 139 -22.52 8.93 2.65
C TYR A 139 -23.47 8.69 3.85
N VAL A 140 -23.81 7.43 4.12
CA VAL A 140 -24.80 7.04 5.16
C VAL A 140 -24.15 6.82 6.52
N LEU A 141 -22.83 6.67 6.59
CA LEU A 141 -22.13 6.33 7.82
C LEU A 141 -21.75 7.56 8.66
N PRO A 142 -21.68 7.40 9.99
CA PRO A 142 -21.01 8.38 10.85
C PRO A 142 -19.54 8.52 10.45
N ASN A 143 -18.93 9.69 10.74
CA ASN A 143 -17.52 9.95 10.43
C ASN A 143 -16.54 8.94 11.06
N LYS A 144 -16.95 8.26 12.14
CA LYS A 144 -16.15 7.27 12.87
C LYS A 144 -16.85 5.93 12.90
N ILE A 145 -16.13 4.87 12.55
CA ILE A 145 -16.64 3.49 12.50
C ILE A 145 -15.62 2.56 13.11
N SER A 146 -16.09 1.68 13.98
CA SER A 146 -15.27 0.64 14.60
C SER A 146 -15.88 -0.74 14.32
N PHE A 147 -15.06 -1.68 13.88
CA PHE A 147 -15.48 -3.07 13.67
C PHE A 147 -14.32 -4.04 13.82
N TYR A 148 -14.64 -5.30 14.14
CA TYR A 148 -13.66 -6.38 14.18
C TYR A 148 -13.49 -7.02 12.81
N SER A 149 -12.26 -7.37 12.47
CA SER A 149 -11.96 -8.16 11.27
C SER A 149 -10.82 -9.15 11.52
N SER A 150 -10.88 -10.29 10.85
CA SER A 150 -9.95 -11.40 10.97
C SER A 150 -8.98 -11.37 9.79
N TRP A 151 -7.71 -11.04 10.06
CA TRP A 151 -6.68 -10.86 9.03
C TRP A 151 -5.70 -12.03 9.03
N PHE A 152 -5.21 -12.42 7.85
CA PHE A 152 -4.24 -13.51 7.71
C PHE A 152 -2.89 -13.14 8.33
N VAL A 153 -2.32 -14.05 9.12
CA VAL A 153 -0.95 -13.95 9.63
C VAL A 153 -0.04 -14.82 8.76
N SER A 154 1.06 -14.27 8.26
CA SER A 154 2.11 -15.08 7.67
C SER A 154 3.11 -15.49 8.75
N ARG A 155 3.32 -16.79 8.91
CA ARG A 155 4.44 -17.31 9.69
C ARG A 155 5.65 -17.47 8.77
N ILE A 156 6.51 -16.47 8.69
CA ILE A 156 7.92 -16.75 8.38
C ILE A 156 8.64 -16.93 9.72
N GLN A 157 8.54 -18.14 10.27
CA GLN A 157 9.57 -18.64 11.18
C GLN A 157 10.10 -19.95 10.62
N LYS A 158 11.43 -20.02 10.53
CA LYS A 158 12.21 -21.15 10.06
C LYS A 158 11.61 -22.49 10.52
N LYS A 159 11.46 -23.41 9.55
CA LYS A 159 11.09 -24.83 9.66
C LYS A 159 9.61 -25.09 9.97
N ASN A 160 8.95 -25.65 8.96
CA ASN A 160 7.76 -26.52 9.02
C ASN A 160 6.63 -26.09 9.98
N ILE A 161 5.48 -25.68 9.44
CA ILE A 161 4.12 -26.10 9.83
C ILE A 161 3.09 -25.16 9.18
N TYR A 162 2.14 -25.75 8.47
CA TYR A 162 0.91 -25.12 7.98
C TYR A 162 0.03 -24.67 9.14
N LEU A 163 -0.52 -23.45 9.08
CA LEU A 163 -1.86 -23.11 9.58
C LEU A 163 -2.22 -21.67 9.17
N ASN A 164 -3.35 -21.51 8.49
CA ASN A 164 -4.02 -20.23 8.25
C ASN A 164 -4.48 -19.65 9.60
N GLU A 165 -3.57 -19.05 10.35
CA GLU A 165 -3.93 -18.38 11.57
C GLU A 165 -4.44 -16.98 11.26
N TYR A 166 -5.65 -16.70 11.73
CA TYR A 166 -6.25 -15.39 11.66
C TYR A 166 -6.02 -14.67 12.98
N LYS A 167 -5.58 -13.41 12.91
CA LYS A 167 -5.64 -12.49 14.05
C LYS A 167 -6.88 -11.63 13.93
N LYS A 168 -7.67 -11.57 15.00
CA LYS A 168 -8.75 -10.59 15.11
C LYS A 168 -8.16 -9.22 15.43
N VAL A 169 -8.53 -8.25 14.62
CA VAL A 169 -8.07 -6.86 14.70
C VAL A 169 -9.30 -5.99 14.91
N LEU A 170 -9.21 -5.05 15.84
CA LEU A 170 -10.19 -3.97 15.96
C LEU A 170 -9.75 -2.84 15.03
N LEU A 171 -10.54 -2.57 14.01
CA LEU A 171 -10.33 -1.46 13.08
C LEU A 171 -11.13 -0.27 13.55
N ASN A 172 -10.45 0.81 13.93
CA ASN A 172 -11.04 2.11 14.19
C ASN A 172 -10.76 3.00 12.98
N SER A 173 -11.79 3.36 12.24
CA SER A 173 -11.69 4.13 11.01
C SER A 173 -12.38 5.47 11.14
N GLU A 174 -11.74 6.49 10.59
CA GLU A 174 -12.29 7.84 10.45
C GLU A 174 -12.28 8.23 8.97
N LEU A 175 -13.40 8.75 8.48
CA LEU A 175 -13.55 9.10 7.07
C LEU A 175 -13.00 10.51 6.82
N PHE A 176 -11.96 10.59 5.99
CA PHE A 176 -11.43 11.86 5.50
C PHE A 176 -12.02 12.18 4.13
N LYS A 177 -12.53 13.40 3.95
CA LYS A 177 -13.02 13.87 2.64
C LYS A 177 -11.84 14.29 1.79
N SER A 178 -11.60 13.57 0.68
CA SER A 178 -10.73 14.06 -0.41
C SER A 178 -11.36 15.32 -1.02
N PRO A 179 -10.58 16.35 -1.42
CA PRO A 179 -11.15 17.51 -2.05
C PRO A 179 -11.67 17.08 -3.41
N LYS A 180 -12.84 17.60 -3.79
CA LYS A 180 -13.45 17.34 -5.09
C LYS A 180 -12.46 17.75 -6.17
N LYS A 181 -12.32 16.92 -7.23
CA LYS A 181 -11.77 17.42 -8.50
C LYS A 181 -12.55 18.69 -8.85
N SER A 182 -11.87 19.83 -8.92
CA SER A 182 -12.36 20.91 -9.76
C SER A 182 -12.57 20.32 -11.16
N PRO A 183 -13.78 20.43 -11.74
CA PRO A 183 -13.99 19.97 -13.10
C PRO A 183 -12.99 20.70 -13.99
N THR A 184 -12.14 19.95 -14.65
CA THR A 184 -11.32 20.48 -15.74
C THR A 184 -12.30 20.99 -16.79
N ILE A 185 -12.34 22.31 -16.93
CA ILE A 185 -13.09 23.04 -17.97
C ILE A 185 -12.57 22.62 -19.33
#